data_AF-A0A8U0IHZ8-F1
#
_entry.id   AF-A0A8U0IHZ8-F1
#
_cell.length_a   1.000
_cell.length_b   1.000
_cell.length_c   1.000
_cell.angle_alpha   90.00
_cell.angle_beta   90.00
_cell.angle_gamma   90.00
#
_symmetry.space_group_name_H-M   'P 1'
#
loop_
_entity.id
_entity.type
_entity.pdbx_description
1 polymer ?
#
loop_
_entity_poly.entity_id
_entity_poly.type
_entity_poly.pdbx_seq_one_letter_code
_entity_poly.pdbx_strand_id
1 'polypeptide(L)'
;MILWQTAKRWTYKGRKCEIQRTNVDDATQYRGLVEVETGLSDSALAAAPVAGLRRRNRPKRHEDGEYREWVYFERAGDAIADLREEVNGLAEHVRDAEV
;
A
#
# COMPACT_ATOMS: atom_id res chain seq x y z
N MET A 1 19.90 5.94 0.14
CA MET A 1 18.89 4.97 -0.33
C MET A 1 18.01 4.62 0.86
N ILE A 2 16.71 4.90 0.80
CA ILE A 2 15.79 4.65 1.93
C ILE A 2 15.39 3.18 1.92
N LEU A 3 15.72 2.45 2.99
CA LEU A 3 15.36 1.05 3.16
C LEU A 3 14.02 0.94 3.88
N TRP A 4 13.01 0.43 3.17
CA TRP A 4 11.70 0.14 3.74
C TRP A 4 11.62 -1.30 4.23
N GLN A 5 11.26 -1.48 5.49
CA GLN A 5 11.07 -2.79 6.12
C GLN A 5 9.59 -3.09 6.28
N THR A 6 9.16 -4.31 5.97
CA THR A 6 7.80 -4.78 6.25
C THR A 6 7.59 -4.84 7.77
N ALA A 7 6.73 -3.97 8.30
CA ALA A 7 6.36 -3.95 9.71
C ALA A 7 5.18 -4.90 9.99
N LYS A 8 4.20 -4.94 9.08
CA LYS A 8 3.04 -5.84 9.18
C LYS A 8 2.55 -6.22 7.79
N ARG A 9 2.09 -7.45 7.63
CA ARG A 9 1.42 -7.94 6.42
C ARG A 9 0.19 -8.75 6.81
N TRP A 10 -0.89 -8.58 6.06
CA TRP A 10 -2.12 -9.34 6.27
C TRP A 10 -2.94 -9.43 4.98
N THR A 11 -3.96 -10.27 4.99
CA THR A 11 -4.97 -10.31 3.94
C THR A 11 -6.26 -9.69 4.46
N TYR A 12 -6.86 -8.78 3.71
CA TYR A 12 -8.14 -8.16 4.04
C TYR A 12 -9.08 -8.24 2.84
N LYS A 13 -10.26 -8.85 3.02
CA LYS A 13 -11.26 -9.10 1.95
C LYS A 13 -10.66 -9.68 0.66
N GLY A 14 -9.68 -10.59 0.78
CA GLY A 14 -9.00 -11.23 -0.35
C GLY A 14 -7.74 -10.50 -0.83
N ARG A 15 -7.49 -9.25 -0.43
CA ARG A 15 -6.31 -8.49 -0.86
C ARG A 15 -5.16 -8.55 0.11
N LYS A 16 -3.95 -8.58 -0.44
CA LYS A 16 -2.73 -8.42 0.36
C LYS A 16 -2.53 -6.96 0.74
N CYS A 17 -2.44 -6.75 2.04
CA CYS A 17 -2.22 -5.47 2.67
C CYS A 17 -0.87 -5.51 3.40
N GLU A 18 -0.14 -4.41 3.35
CA GLU A 18 1.16 -4.30 3.98
C GLU A 18 1.36 -2.92 4.62
N ILE A 19 1.97 -2.87 5.80
CA ILE A 19 2.55 -1.66 6.36
C ILE A 19 4.05 -1.84 6.33
N GLN A 20 4.73 -0.88 5.72
CA GLN A 20 6.18 -0.77 5.76
C GLN A 20 6.57 0.42 6.63
N ARG A 21 7.73 0.31 7.27
CA ARG A 21 8.34 1.39 8.03
C ARG A 21 9.76 1.66 7.54
N THR A 22 10.21 2.88 7.70
CA THR A 22 11.60 3.26 7.53
C THR A 22 11.95 4.31 8.58
N ASN A 23 13.23 4.39 8.92
CA ASN A 23 13.74 5.44 9.80
C ASN A 23 14.66 6.31 8.93
N VAL A 24 14.35 7.59 8.86
CA VAL A 24 15.16 8.61 8.19
C VAL A 24 15.58 9.59 9.27
N ASP A 25 16.87 9.65 9.55
CA ASP A 25 17.44 10.38 10.68
C ASP A 25 16.75 9.97 12.00
N ASP A 26 16.09 10.91 12.69
CA ASP A 26 15.34 10.70 13.94
C ASP A 26 13.82 10.55 13.74
N ALA A 27 13.34 10.47 12.49
CA ALA A 27 11.92 10.34 12.17
C ALA A 27 11.59 8.95 11.65
N THR A 28 10.59 8.31 12.25
CA THR A 28 9.96 7.11 11.69
C THR A 28 8.93 7.53 10.66
N GLN A 29 8.99 6.90 9.48
CA GLN A 29 7.99 7.02 8.44
C GLN A 29 7.33 5.68 8.19
N TYR A 30 6.04 5.72 7.93
CA TYR A 30 5.23 4.57 7.59
C TYR A 30 4.69 4.71 6.18
N ARG A 31 4.39 3.57 5.56
CA ARG A 31 3.54 3.55 4.39
C ARG A 31 2.63 2.34 4.40
N GLY A 32 1.38 2.58 4.03
CA GLY A 32 0.40 1.54 3.78
C GLY A 32 0.45 1.12 2.33
N LEU A 33 0.38 -0.18 2.04
CA LEU A 33 0.31 -0.72 0.69
C LEU A 33 -0.83 -1.72 0.54
N VAL A 34 -1.45 -1.70 -0.63
CA VAL A 34 -2.48 -2.66 -1.05
C VAL A 34 -2.11 -3.18 -2.43
N GLU A 35 -2.16 -4.50 -2.59
CA GLU A 35 -1.96 -5.18 -3.87
C GLU A 35 -3.14 -4.94 -4.79
N VAL A 36 -2.84 -4.65 -6.06
CA VAL A 36 -3.83 -4.52 -7.14
C VAL A 36 -3.77 -5.77 -8.01
N GLU A 37 -4.91 -6.44 -8.23
CA GLU A 37 -4.94 -7.74 -8.93
C GLU A 37 -5.07 -7.59 -10.44
N THR A 38 -6.04 -6.81 -10.93
CA THR A 38 -6.39 -6.73 -12.36
C THR A 38 -6.05 -5.39 -13.01
N GLY A 39 -5.79 -4.37 -12.20
CA GLY A 39 -5.40 -3.02 -12.62
C GLY A 39 -6.32 -1.97 -12.05
N LEU A 40 -5.77 -0.78 -11.76
CA LEU A 40 -6.53 0.34 -11.20
C LEU A 40 -6.40 1.56 -12.11
N SER A 41 -7.52 2.22 -12.43
CA SER A 41 -7.49 3.44 -13.26
C SER A 41 -6.95 4.65 -12.48
N ASP A 42 -6.40 5.64 -13.19
CA ASP A 42 -5.90 6.89 -12.57
C ASP A 42 -7.02 7.66 -11.87
N SER A 43 -8.21 7.67 -12.47
CA SER A 43 -9.41 8.26 -11.87
C SER A 43 -9.82 7.55 -10.58
N ALA A 44 -9.74 6.22 -10.55
CA ALA A 44 -9.99 5.45 -9.33
C ALA A 44 -8.95 5.76 -8.24
N LEU A 45 -7.67 5.91 -8.61
CA LEU A 45 -6.62 6.29 -7.68
C LEU A 45 -6.87 7.69 -7.08
N ALA A 46 -7.35 8.64 -7.88
CA ALA A 46 -7.66 9.99 -7.44
C ALA A 46 -8.90 10.07 -6.53
N ALA A 47 -9.86 9.15 -6.69
CA ALA A 47 -11.08 9.08 -5.89
C ALA A 47 -10.92 8.34 -4.56
N ALA A 48 -9.72 7.84 -4.25
CA ALA A 48 -9.50 7.00 -3.09
C ALA A 48 -9.62 7.77 -1.76
N PRO A 49 -9.96 7.07 -0.66
CA PRO A 49 -10.19 7.70 0.65
C PRO A 49 -8.91 8.23 1.32
N VAL A 50 -7.73 7.97 0.74
CA VAL A 50 -6.43 8.38 1.28
C VAL A 50 -5.72 9.28 0.27
N ALA A 51 -5.26 10.44 0.72
CA ALA A 51 -4.52 11.38 -0.11
C ALA A 51 -3.09 10.91 -0.41
N GLY A 52 -2.54 11.35 -1.55
CA GLY A 52 -1.12 11.13 -1.87
C GLY A 52 -0.78 9.71 -2.31
N LEU A 53 -1.75 8.95 -2.82
CA LEU A 53 -1.51 7.61 -3.34
C LEU A 53 -0.54 7.60 -4.52
N ARG A 54 0.30 6.57 -4.54
CA ARG A 54 1.27 6.31 -5.58
C ARG A 54 1.23 4.84 -5.96
N ARG A 55 1.61 4.55 -7.21
CA ARG A 55 1.73 3.18 -7.72
C ARG A 55 3.17 2.72 -7.67
N ARG A 56 3.33 1.41 -7.49
CA ARG A 56 4.61 0.74 -7.63
C ARG A 56 4.40 -0.69 -8.09
N ASN A 57 5.12 -1.05 -9.15
CA ASN A 57 5.21 -2.44 -9.58
C ASN A 57 6.36 -3.12 -8.85
N ARG A 58 6.11 -4.32 -8.34
CA ARG A 58 7.14 -5.17 -7.72
C ARG A 58 7.10 -6.55 -8.35
N PRO A 59 8.26 -7.15 -8.64
CA PRO A 59 8.29 -8.54 -9.04
C PRO A 59 7.78 -9.41 -7.89
N LYS A 60 6.98 -10.42 -8.22
CA LYS A 60 6.53 -11.44 -7.28
C LYS A 60 7.77 -12.21 -6.84
N ARG A 61 8.06 -12.23 -5.54
CA ARG A 61 9.33 -12.74 -4.98
C ARG A 61 9.60 -14.22 -5.27
N HIS A 62 8.61 -14.97 -5.77
CA HIS A 62 8.68 -16.41 -5.98
C HIS A 62 8.24 -16.86 -7.39
N GLU A 63 7.93 -15.92 -8.29
CA GLU A 63 7.59 -16.25 -9.68
C GLU A 63 8.35 -15.30 -10.59
N ASP A 64 9.27 -15.86 -11.38
CA ASP A 64 10.03 -15.10 -12.35
C ASP A 64 9.09 -14.53 -13.42
N GLY A 65 8.97 -13.21 -13.46
CA GLY A 65 8.29 -12.47 -14.53
C GLY A 65 6.93 -11.87 -14.18
N GLU A 66 6.25 -12.31 -13.12
CA GLU A 66 4.99 -11.66 -12.71
C GLU A 66 5.27 -10.40 -11.88
N TYR A 67 4.93 -9.24 -12.45
CA TYR A 67 4.89 -7.98 -11.72
C TYR A 67 3.50 -7.80 -11.13
N ARG A 68 3.43 -7.59 -9.82
CA ARG A 68 2.19 -7.16 -9.18
C ARG A 68 2.22 -5.67 -8.93
N GLU A 69 1.12 -5.02 -9.27
CA GLU A 69 0.90 -3.62 -8.97
C GLU A 69 0.54 -3.46 -7.50
N TRP A 70 1.10 -2.44 -6.86
CA TRP A 70 0.77 -2.05 -5.50
C TRP A 70 0.50 -0.56 -5.47
N VAL A 71 -0.60 -0.18 -4.82
CA VAL A 71 -0.87 1.21 -4.45
C VAL A 71 -0.39 1.46 -3.02
N TYR A 72 0.20 2.61 -2.78
CA TYR A 72 0.71 2.97 -1.46
C TYR A 72 0.55 4.46 -1.14
N PHE A 73 0.47 4.78 0.15
CA PHE A 73 0.49 6.13 0.70
C PHE A 73 1.50 6.19 1.85
N GLU A 74 2.05 7.36 2.13
CA GLU A 74 3.06 7.57 3.17
C GLU A 74 2.49 8.41 4.33
N ARG A 75 2.89 8.10 5.56
CA ARG A 75 2.49 8.79 6.80
C ARG A 75 3.70 8.99 7.71
N ALA A 76 3.69 10.09 8.46
CA ALA A 76 4.65 10.33 9.53
C ALA A 76 4.38 9.42 10.74
N GLY A 77 5.39 9.23 11.59
CA GLY A 77 5.52 8.19 12.62
C GLY A 77 4.40 8.10 13.66
N ASP A 78 3.62 9.16 13.83
CA ASP A 78 2.75 9.32 15.00
C ASP A 78 1.38 8.62 14.84
N ALA A 79 1.08 8.08 13.66
CA ALA A 79 -0.27 7.63 13.25
C ALA A 79 -0.43 6.11 13.05
N ILE A 80 0.27 5.27 13.82
CA ILE A 80 0.23 3.79 13.65
C ILE A 80 -1.17 3.20 13.85
N ALA A 81 -1.95 3.73 14.80
CA ALA A 81 -3.27 3.19 15.13
C ALA A 81 -4.23 3.27 13.92
N ASP A 82 -4.23 4.41 13.23
CA ASP A 82 -5.12 4.67 12.10
C ASP A 82 -4.61 4.05 10.80
N LEU A 83 -3.30 3.81 10.68
CA LEU A 83 -2.67 3.24 9.48
C LEU A 83 -3.28 1.91 9.04
N ARG A 84 -3.69 1.05 9.98
CA ARG A 84 -4.34 -0.22 9.63
C ARG A 84 -5.72 0.01 9.04
N GLU A 85 -6.48 0.95 9.59
CA GLU A 85 -7.83 1.27 9.11
C GLU A 85 -7.77 1.99 7.77
N GLU A 86 -6.83 2.92 7.58
CA GLU A 86 -6.57 3.57 6.29
C GLU A 86 -6.20 2.54 5.21
N VAL A 87 -5.32 1.57 5.51
CA VAL A 87 -4.98 0.49 4.57
C VAL A 87 -6.19 -0.41 4.28
N ASN A 88 -7.00 -0.73 5.28
CA ASN A 88 -8.21 -1.53 5.06
C ASN A 88 -9.21 -0.77 4.18
N GLY A 89 -9.46 0.52 4.44
CA GLY A 89 -10.33 1.36 3.63
C GLY A 89 -9.83 1.49 2.19
N LEU A 90 -8.52 1.63 2.00
CA LEU A 90 -7.91 1.59 0.68
C LEU A 90 -8.13 0.23 -0.01
N ALA A 91 -8.02 -0.88 0.71
CA ALA A 91 -8.25 -2.21 0.15
C ALA A 91 -9.70 -2.45 -0.27
N GLU A 92 -10.67 -1.82 0.39
CA GLU A 92 -12.07 -1.80 -0.04
C GLU A 92 -12.26 -0.98 -1.31
N HIS A 93 -11.71 0.23 -1.34
CA HIS A 93 -11.79 1.09 -2.51
C HIS A 93 -11.16 0.45 -3.75
N VAL A 94 -9.97 -0.13 -3.61
CA VAL A 94 -9.31 -0.90 -4.68
C VAL A 94 -10.18 -2.09 -5.11
N ARG A 95 -11.01 -2.65 -4.21
CA ARG A 95 -11.97 -3.70 -4.58
C ARG A 95 -12.99 -3.28 -5.57
N ASP A 96 -13.58 -2.15 -5.27
CA ASP A 96 -14.76 -1.70 -5.98
C ASP A 96 -14.35 -0.99 -7.28
N ALA A 97 -13.08 -0.59 -7.39
CA ALA A 97 -12.54 0.19 -8.50
C ALA A 97 -11.57 -0.55 -9.45
N GLU A 98 -11.18 -1.79 -9.13
CA GLU A 98 -10.45 -2.67 -10.05
C GLU A 98 -11.36 -3.11 -11.21
N VAL A 99 -10.77 -3.25 -12.40
CA VAL A 99 -11.45 -3.64 -13.67
C VAL A 99 -10.87 -4.89 -14.27
#